data_AF-A0A3E0B387-F1
#
_entry.id   AF-A0A3E0B387-F1
#
_cell.length_a   1.000
_cell.length_b   1.000
_cell.length_c   1.000
_cell.angle_alpha   90.00
_cell.angle_beta   90.00
_cell.angle_gamma   90.00
#
_symmetry.space_group_name_H-M   'P 1'
#
loop_
_entity.id
_entity.type
_entity.pdbx_description
1 polymer ?
#
loop_
_entity_poly.entity_id
_entity_poly.type
_entity_poly.pdbx_seq_one_letter_code
_entity_poly.pdbx_strand_id
1 'polypeptide(L)'
;MIFANGDKIITYQEDASVIKNIKAQYDKNGLHIENPYIGEVAFTKNTVSFYYDPVVVMENENTIEPASYIISIVEPVLDSVSGGK
;
A
#
# COMPACT_ATOMS: atom_id res chain seq x y z
N MET A 1 -3.88 8.47 -6.63
CA MET A 1 -4.19 7.35 -7.55
C MET A 1 -3.49 6.10 -7.05
N ILE A 2 -4.18 4.98 -6.95
CA ILE A 2 -3.60 3.66 -6.60
C ILE A 2 -3.56 2.76 -7.84
N PHE A 3 -2.46 2.06 -8.05
CA PHE A 3 -2.27 1.18 -9.22
C PHE A 3 -1.22 0.10 -8.98
N ALA A 4 -1.32 -1.00 -9.71
CA ALA A 4 -0.27 -2.02 -9.77
C ALA A 4 0.91 -1.52 -10.60
N ASN A 5 2.12 -1.68 -10.07
CA ASN A 5 3.38 -1.29 -10.69
C ASN A 5 4.24 -2.54 -10.92
N GLY A 6 3.95 -3.24 -12.01
CA GLY A 6 4.42 -4.61 -12.22
C GLY A 6 3.66 -5.62 -11.34
N ASP A 7 4.26 -6.79 -11.14
CA ASP A 7 3.54 -7.94 -10.56
C ASP A 7 3.59 -8.01 -9.02
N LYS A 8 4.48 -7.23 -8.39
CA LYS A 8 4.84 -7.36 -6.98
C LYS A 8 4.72 -6.08 -6.17
N ILE A 9 4.22 -5.01 -6.78
CA ILE A 9 4.23 -3.68 -6.18
C ILE A 9 2.88 -3.01 -6.43
N ILE A 10 2.26 -2.50 -5.37
CA ILE A 10 1.15 -1.55 -5.46
C ILE A 10 1.68 -0.16 -5.12
N THR A 11 1.44 0.82 -6.00
CA THR A 11 1.88 2.19 -5.80
C THR A 11 0.67 3.11 -5.61
N TYR A 12 0.73 3.92 -4.56
CA TYR A 12 -0.15 5.07 -4.37
C TYR A 12 0.61 6.36 -4.66
N GLN A 13 0.10 7.15 -5.60
CA GLN A 13 0.66 8.44 -5.99
C GLN A 13 -0.27 9.59 -5.55
N GLU A 14 0.31 10.59 -4.90
CA GLU A 14 -0.37 11.82 -4.49
C GLU A 14 0.58 13.02 -4.36
N ASP A 15 0.04 14.18 -4.02
CA ASP A 15 0.72 15.39 -3.61
C ASP A 15 1.73 15.14 -2.50
N ALA A 16 2.84 15.86 -2.57
CA ALA A 16 3.96 15.65 -1.67
C ALA A 16 3.61 15.94 -0.19
N SER A 17 2.65 16.83 0.05
CA SER A 17 2.12 17.10 1.39
C SER A 17 1.41 15.88 1.98
N VAL A 18 0.60 15.19 1.17
CA VAL A 18 -0.14 13.99 1.56
C VAL A 18 0.84 12.85 1.82
N ILE A 19 1.77 12.58 0.89
CA ILE A 19 2.78 11.52 1.06
C ILE A 19 3.67 11.77 2.28
N LYS A 20 4.04 13.04 2.54
CA LYS A 20 4.77 13.41 3.76
C LYS A 20 3.97 13.12 5.02
N ASN A 21 2.66 13.37 5.02
CA ASN A 21 1.79 13.03 6.15
C ASN A 21 1.71 11.51 6.35
N ILE A 22 1.49 10.75 5.28
CA ILE A 22 1.47 9.27 5.31
C ILE A 22 2.78 8.75 5.89
N LYS A 23 3.92 9.25 5.40
CA LYS A 23 5.24 8.86 5.90
C LYS A 23 5.40 9.19 7.38
N ALA A 24 4.94 10.37 7.83
CA ALA A 24 5.01 10.73 9.24
C ALA A 24 4.17 9.80 10.12
N GLN A 25 2.99 9.37 9.66
CA GLN A 25 2.17 8.37 10.36
C GLN A 25 2.80 6.97 10.33
N TYR A 26 3.41 6.60 9.20
CA TYR A 26 4.20 5.37 9.05
C TYR A 26 5.37 5.32 10.02
N ASP A 27 6.18 6.37 10.09
CA ASP A 27 7.36 6.43 10.97
C ASP A 27 6.98 6.49 12.46
N LYS A 28 5.87 7.17 12.81
CA LYS A 28 5.49 7.46 14.21
C LYS A 28 4.72 6.33 14.88
N ASN A 29 3.78 5.71 14.15
CA ASN A 29 2.87 4.70 14.67
C ASN A 29 3.01 3.35 13.95
N GLY A 30 3.96 3.24 13.03
CA GLY A 30 4.12 2.05 12.21
C GLY A 30 2.95 1.81 11.27
N LEU A 31 2.19 2.86 10.85
CA LEU A 31 0.96 2.83 10.02
C LEU A 31 0.54 1.38 9.77
N HIS A 32 -0.05 0.76 10.80
CA HIS A 32 -0.11 -0.70 10.93
C HIS A 32 -0.95 -1.29 9.82
N ILE A 33 -0.31 -1.49 8.67
CA ILE A 33 -0.70 -2.53 7.74
C ILE A 33 -0.03 -3.79 8.28
N GLU A 34 -0.48 -4.23 9.46
CA GLU A 34 -0.14 -5.56 9.98
C GLU A 34 -0.89 -6.56 9.11
N ASN A 35 -0.32 -6.82 7.94
CA ASN A 35 -0.85 -7.75 6.98
C ASN A 35 0.29 -8.67 6.54
N PRO A 36 0.11 -10.01 6.60
CA PRO A 36 1.15 -10.97 6.30
C PRO A 36 1.66 -10.90 4.84
N TYR A 37 0.92 -10.20 3.96
CA TYR A 37 1.25 -10.08 2.55
C TYR A 37 2.00 -8.79 2.20
N ILE A 38 2.06 -7.81 3.10
CA ILE A 38 2.79 -6.56 2.88
C ILE A 38 4.19 -6.68 3.45
N GLY A 39 5.18 -6.67 2.55
CA GLY A 39 6.59 -6.66 2.90
C GLY A 39 7.11 -5.24 3.07
N GLU A 40 8.10 -4.87 2.26
CA GLU A 40 8.71 -3.55 2.29
C GLU A 40 7.71 -2.45 1.88
N VAL A 41 7.84 -1.27 2.50
CA VAL A 41 7.13 -0.06 2.10
C VAL A 41 8.15 1.02 1.75
N ALA A 42 8.13 1.47 0.50
CA ALA A 42 9.07 2.46 -0.02
C ALA A 42 8.37 3.80 -0.29
N PHE A 43 9.02 4.90 0.11
CA PHE A 43 8.50 6.25 -0.08
C PHE A 43 9.37 7.04 -1.05
N THR A 44 8.72 7.83 -1.90
CA THR A 44 9.35 8.90 -2.69
C THR A 44 8.73 10.25 -2.34
N LYS A 45 9.07 11.30 -3.09
CA LYS A 45 8.45 12.62 -2.92
C LYS A 45 6.92 12.60 -3.09
N ASN A 46 6.42 11.79 -4.02
CA ASN A 46 5.02 11.82 -4.45
C ASN A 46 4.37 10.43 -4.48
N THR A 47 5.06 9.40 -3.99
CA THR A 47 4.51 8.04 -3.95
C THR A 47 4.86 7.31 -2.67
N VAL A 48 3.99 6.36 -2.33
CA VAL A 48 4.28 5.23 -1.42
C VAL A 48 4.02 3.94 -2.19
N SER A 49 4.92 2.96 -2.05
CA SER A 49 4.84 1.67 -2.74
C SER A 49 4.90 0.53 -1.73
N PHE A 50 4.02 -0.45 -1.92
CA PHE A 50 3.86 -1.62 -1.06
C PHE A 50 4.29 -2.85 -1.84
N TYR A 51 5.31 -3.54 -1.33
CA TYR A 51 5.80 -4.78 -1.93
C TYR A 51 5.03 -5.96 -1.36
N TYR A 52 4.71 -6.92 -2.22
CA TYR A 52 4.03 -8.17 -1.85
C TYR A 52 4.50 -9.33 -2.72
N ASP A 53 4.25 -10.57 -2.28
CA ASP A 53 4.45 -11.76 -3.11
C ASP A 53 3.11 -12.21 -3.70
N PRO A 54 2.89 -12.07 -5.03
CA PRO A 54 1.65 -12.46 -5.67
C PRO A 54 1.36 -13.95 -5.52
N VAL A 55 2.37 -14.83 -5.50
CA VAL A 55 2.16 -16.28 -5.38
C VAL A 55 1.61 -16.59 -4.00
N VAL A 56 2.19 -15.99 -2.95
CA VAL A 56 1.70 -16.18 -1.57
C VAL A 56 0.26 -15.70 -1.44
N VAL A 57 -0.09 -14.54 -1.99
CA VAL A 57 -1.48 -14.04 -1.95
C VAL A 57 -2.43 -14.96 -2.72
N MET A 58 -2.06 -15.38 -3.93
CA MET A 58 -2.89 -16.27 -4.76
C MET A 58 -3.17 -17.60 -4.07
N GLU A 59 -2.14 -18.21 -3.47
CA GLU A 59 -2.25 -19.51 -2.79
C GLU A 59 -3.07 -19.42 -1.49
N ASN A 60 -2.85 -18.40 -0.67
CA ASN A 60 -3.49 -18.30 0.64
C ASN A 60 -4.91 -17.72 0.58
N GLU A 61 -5.18 -16.81 -0.37
CA GLU A 61 -6.46 -16.13 -0.50
C GLU A 61 -7.32 -16.69 -1.65
N ASN A 62 -6.84 -17.74 -2.33
CA ASN A 62 -7.54 -18.41 -3.44
C ASN A 62 -8.03 -17.41 -4.52
N THR A 63 -7.15 -16.49 -4.91
CA THR A 63 -7.43 -15.44 -5.89
C THR A 63 -6.56 -15.58 -7.13
N ILE A 64 -7.08 -15.16 -8.28
CA ILE A 64 -6.29 -14.99 -9.52
C ILE A 64 -5.86 -13.53 -9.73
N GLU A 65 -6.31 -12.61 -8.88
CA GLU A 65 -6.02 -11.18 -8.93
C GLU A 65 -5.40 -10.70 -7.60
N PRO A 66 -4.13 -11.05 -7.32
CA PRO A 66 -3.50 -10.70 -6.06
C PRO A 66 -3.34 -9.18 -5.89
N ALA A 67 -3.16 -8.44 -6.99
CA ALA A 67 -3.07 -6.98 -6.95
C ALA A 67 -4.36 -6.33 -6.41
N SER A 68 -5.54 -6.77 -6.89
CA SER A 68 -6.84 -6.29 -6.42
C SER A 68 -7.02 -6.54 -4.92
N TYR A 69 -6.56 -7.70 -4.44
CA TYR A 69 -6.59 -8.04 -3.02
C TYR A 69 -5.67 -7.14 -2.19
N ILE A 70 -4.44 -6.88 -2.63
CA ILE A 70 -3.54 -5.96 -1.92
C ILE A 70 -4.08 -4.53 -1.91
N ILE A 71 -4.68 -4.07 -3.01
CA ILE A 71 -5.32 -2.75 -3.07
C ILE A 71 -6.42 -2.63 -2.01
N SER A 72 -7.26 -3.64 -1.84
CA SER A 72 -8.34 -3.60 -0.83
C SER A 72 -7.85 -3.55 0.61
N ILE A 73 -6.60 -3.97 0.87
CA ILE A 73 -5.95 -3.86 2.18
C ILE A 73 -5.39 -2.45 2.40
N VAL A 74 -4.67 -1.91 1.41
CA VAL A 74 -3.91 -0.66 1.61
C VAL A 74 -4.75 0.59 1.41
N GLU A 75 -5.78 0.54 0.54
CA GLU A 75 -6.63 1.69 0.21
C GLU A 75 -7.34 2.28 1.45
N PRO A 76 -8.03 1.50 2.32
CA PRO A 76 -8.69 2.05 3.51
C PRO A 76 -7.72 2.73 4.47
N VAL A 77 -6.50 2.18 4.59
CA VAL A 77 -5.47 2.76 5.45
C VAL A 77 -5.01 4.09 4.88
N LEU A 78 -4.73 4.15 3.57
CA LEU A 78 -4.33 5.37 2.86
C LEU A 78 -5.41 6.46 2.92
N ASP A 79 -6.68 6.10 2.79
CA ASP A 79 -7.81 7.03 2.89
C ASP A 79 -7.94 7.63 4.29
N SER A 80 -7.74 6.81 5.33
CA SER A 80 -7.81 7.28 6.72
C SER A 80 -6.75 8.33 7.08
N VAL A 81 -5.58 8.30 6.42
CA VAL A 81 -4.46 9.22 6.69
C VAL A 81 -4.28 10.32 5.66
N SER A 82 -4.88 10.20 4.49
CA SER A 82 -4.90 11.26 3.48
C SER A 82 -5.94 12.35 3.78
N GLY A 83 -6.73 12.18 4.85
CA GLY A 83 -7.66 13.19 5.35
C GLY A 83 -9.11 13.01 4.88
N GLY A 84 -9.42 11.89 4.21
CA GLY A 84 -10.72 11.64 3.59
C GLY A 84 -11.00 12.62 2.44
N LYS A 85 -11.39 12.09 1.29
CA LYS A 85 -12.20 12.89 0.36
C LYS A 85 -13.67 12.72 0.72
#